data_AF-A0A3M5NYW2-F1
#
_entry.id   AF-A0A3M5NYW2-F1
#
_cell.length_a   1.000
_cell.length_b   1.000
_cell.length_c   1.000
_cell.angle_alpha   90.00
_cell.angle_beta   90.00
_cell.angle_gamma   90.00
#
_symmetry.space_group_name_H-M   'P 1'
#
loop_
_entity.id
_entity.type
_entity.pdbx_description
1 polymer ?
#
loop_
_entity_poly.entity_id
_entity_poly.type
_entity_poly.pdbx_seq_one_letter_code
_entity_poly.pdbx_strand_id
1 'polypeptide(L)' 'MQSTISPDTNYASVRYVMGSKACTFSTTFIKAQGAGGAKVPKWNRTASPEGGAVCTATSRVTNFSTHAWAAEFTMK' A
#
# COMPACT_ATOMS: atom_id res chain seq x y z
N MET A 1 4.92 -1.28 -9.70
CA MET A 1 6.00 -2.21 -9.30
C MET A 1 5.71 -2.74 -7.91
N GLN A 2 5.77 -4.05 -7.71
CA GLN A 2 5.72 -4.68 -6.38
C GLN A 2 7.08 -5.34 -6.11
N SER A 3 7.62 -5.17 -4.92
CA SER A 3 8.89 -5.75 -4.51
C SER A 3 8.79 -6.32 -3.10
N THR A 4 9.18 -7.59 -2.97
CA THR A 4 9.35 -8.24 -1.67
C THR A 4 10.74 -7.89 -1.15
N ILE A 5 10.81 -7.11 -0.07
CA ILE A 5 12.08 -6.74 0.58
C ILE A 5 12.53 -7.87 1.50
N SER A 6 11.57 -8.52 2.19
CA SER A 6 11.81 -9.67 3.06
C SER A 6 10.53 -10.51 3.17
N PRO A 7 10.58 -11.73 3.77
CA PRO A 7 9.38 -12.51 4.04
C PRO A 7 8.34 -11.75 4.89
N ASP A 8 8.79 -10.75 5.65
CA ASP A 8 8.00 -9.93 6.56
C ASP A 8 7.75 -8.51 6.06
N THR A 9 8.31 -8.11 4.91
CA THR A 9 8.13 -6.77 4.35
C THR A 9 8.00 -6.80 2.83
N ASN A 10 6.88 -6.29 2.34
CA ASN A 10 6.63 -6.12 0.92
C ASN A 10 6.20 -4.68 0.65
N TYR A 11 6.62 -4.14 -0.48
CA TYR A 11 6.28 -2.80 -0.91
C TYR A 11 5.66 -2.85 -2.30
N ALA A 12 4.63 -2.04 -2.54
CA ALA A 12 4.12 -1.80 -3.88
C ALA A 12 4.00 -0.30 -4.13
N SER A 13 4.41 0.13 -5.32
CA SER A 13 4.23 1.48 -5.81
C SER A 13 3.57 1.47 -7.18
N VAL A 14 2.60 2.36 -7.36
CA VAL A 14 1.90 2.54 -8.63
C VAL A 14 1.84 4.04 -8.90
N ARG A 15 2.36 4.45 -10.06
CA ARG A 15 2.15 5.80 -10.58
C ARG A 15 1.07 5.74 -11.65
N TYR A 16 0.00 6.47 -11.45
CA TYR A 16 -1.14 6.53 -12.34
C TYR A 16 -1.25 7.95 -12.93
N VAL A 17 -1.39 8.03 -14.24
CA VAL A 17 -1.39 9.30 -14.98
C VAL A 17 -2.62 9.35 -15.87
N MET A 18 -3.36 10.45 -15.79
CA MET A 18 -4.52 10.73 -16.62
C MET A 18 -4.43 12.17 -17.13
N GLY A 19 -3.98 12.33 -18.37
CA GLY A 19 -3.76 13.65 -18.97
C GLY A 19 -2.71 14.45 -18.18
N SER A 20 -3.10 15.63 -17.68
CA SER A 20 -2.25 16.49 -16.84
C SER A 20 -2.27 16.14 -15.34
N LYS A 21 -3.12 15.19 -14.93
CA LYS A 21 -3.23 14.74 -13.55
C LYS A 21 -2.38 13.50 -13.32
N ALA A 22 -1.73 13.39 -12.17
CA ALA A 22 -1.05 12.18 -11.77
C ALA A 22 -1.22 11.89 -10.28
N CYS A 23 -1.21 10.60 -9.94
CA CYS A 23 -1.17 10.11 -8.57
C CYS A 23 -0.04 9.12 -8.43
N THR A 24 0.88 9.38 -7.51
CA THR A 24 1.88 8.39 -7.10
C THR A 24 1.43 7.76 -5.79
N PHE A 25 1.17 6.47 -5.85
CA PHE A 25 0.75 5.68 -4.71
C PHE A 25 1.85 4.76 -4.25
N SER A 26 2.05 4.67 -2.95
CA SER A 26 2.95 3.69 -2.37
C SER A 26 2.33 3.03 -1.14
N THR A 27 2.51 1.73 -1.03
CA THR A 27 2.04 0.95 0.12
C THR A 27 3.16 0.03 0.59
N THR A 28 3.43 0.06 1.89
CA THR A 28 4.37 -0.85 2.53
C THR A 28 3.59 -1.73 3.49
N PHE A 29 3.70 -3.03 3.30
CA PHE A 29 3.19 -4.05 4.20
C PHE A 29 4.33 -4.56 5.07
N ILE A 30 4.16 -4.48 6.39
CA ILE A 30 5.13 -4.95 7.37
C ILE A 30 4.41 -5.90 8.33
N LYS A 31 4.91 -7.13 8.47
CA LYS A 31 4.53 -8.04 9.56
C LYS A 31 5.30 -7.62 10.82
N ALA A 32 4.83 -6.57 11.47
CA ALA A 32 5.43 -6.06 12.69
C ALA A 32 5.16 -7.03 13.85
N GLN A 33 6.14 -7.27 14.72
CA GLN A 33 5.88 -7.96 15.98
C GLN A 33 5.04 -7.04 16.88
N GLY A 34 3.80 -7.43 17.12
CA GLY A 34 2.91 -6.85 18.12
C GLY A 34 3.16 -7.41 19.51
N ALA A 35 2.39 -6.92 20.49
CA ALA A 35 2.46 -7.39 21.86
C ALA A 35 2.21 -8.91 21.94
N GLY A 36 3.00 -9.61 22.76
CA GLY A 36 2.87 -11.06 22.96
C GLY A 36 3.42 -11.93 21.82
N GLY A 37 4.24 -11.37 20.91
CA GLY A 37 4.86 -12.14 19.81
C GLY A 37 3.96 -12.35 18.59
N ALA A 38 2.75 -11.80 18.59
CA ALA A 38 1.84 -11.86 17.45
C ALA A 38 2.33 -10.98 16.29
N LYS A 39 2.41 -11.50 15.07
CA LYS A 39 2.71 -10.68 13.89
C LYS A 39 1.45 -9.89 13.49
N VAL A 40 1.50 -8.56 13.64
CA VAL A 40 0.40 -7.66 13.29
C VAL A 40 0.70 -7.00 11.93
N PRO A 41 -0.23 -7.05 10.97
CA PRO A 41 -0.06 -6.39 9.69
C PRO A 41 -0.09 -4.87 9.86
N LYS A 42 1.04 -4.21 9.66
CA LYS A 42 1.17 -2.76 9.65
C LYS A 42 1.31 -2.26 8.22
N TRP A 43 0.60 -1.19 7.93
CA TRP A 43 0.52 -0.60 6.61
C TRP A 43 0.99 0.84 6.64
N ASN A 44 1.93 1.18 5.76
CA ASN A 44 2.24 2.57 5.47
C ASN A 44 1.72 2.89 4.07
N ARG A 45 0.80 3.85 3.96
CA ARG A 45 0.14 4.22 2.70
C ARG A 45 0.46 5.67 2.40
N THR A 46 0.93 5.94 1.19
CA THR A 46 1.11 7.30 0.69
C THR A 46 0.38 7.45 -0.64
N ALA A 47 -0.26 8.60 -0.81
CA ALA A 47 -0.92 9.00 -2.03
C ALA A 47 -0.52 10.45 -2.30
N SER A 48 0.32 10.66 -3.30
CA SER A 48 0.84 11.98 -3.67
C SER A 48 0.14 12.47 -4.93
N PRO A 49 -0.73 13.48 -4.82
CA PRO A 49 -1.38 14.10 -5.98
C PRO A 49 -0.48 15.09 -6.71
N GLU A 50 -0.62 15.13 -8.04
CA GLU A 50 0.00 16.09 -8.94
C GLU A 50 -1.05 16.65 -9.92
N GLY A 51 -0.90 17.90 -10.36
CA GLY A 51 -1.77 18.51 -11.36
C GLY A 51 -3.24 18.68 -10.91
N GLY A 52 -3.48 18.82 -9.60
CA GLY A 52 -4.82 18.95 -9.02
C GLY A 52 -5.61 17.64 -9.06
N ALA A 53 -4.93 16.49 -9.05
CA ALA A 53 -5.55 15.19 -8.81
C ALA A 53 -6.00 15.04 -7.36
N VAL A 54 -7.05 14.26 -7.10
CA VAL A 54 -7.39 13.80 -5.75
C VAL A 54 -7.10 12.31 -5.67
N CYS A 55 -6.14 11.94 -4.84
CA CYS A 55 -5.64 10.57 -4.73
C CYS A 55 -5.99 9.98 -3.38
N THR A 56 -6.63 8.80 -3.38
CA THR A 56 -6.94 8.05 -2.16
C THR A 56 -6.31 6.66 -2.24
N ALA A 57 -5.56 6.28 -1.20
CA ALA A 57 -4.99 4.94 -1.06
C ALA A 57 -5.63 4.20 0.11
N THR A 58 -6.26 3.06 -0.17
CA THR A 58 -6.77 2.14 0.84
C THR A 58 -6.04 0.80 0.72
N SER A 59 -5.84 0.13 1.84
CA SER A 59 -5.36 -1.25 1.78
C SER A 59 -6.03 -2.08 2.86
N ARG A 60 -6.31 -3.33 2.51
CA ARG A 60 -6.98 -4.28 3.39
C ARG A 60 -6.29 -5.62 3.36
N VAL A 61 -6.26 -6.28 4.51
CA VAL A 61 -5.91 -7.69 4.60
C VAL A 61 -7.05 -8.46 3.95
N THR A 62 -6.74 -9.30 2.97
CA THR A 62 -7.71 -10.18 2.32
C THR A 62 -7.74 -11.56 2.97
N ASN A 63 -6.65 -11.95 3.64
CA ASN A 63 -6.59 -13.19 4.41
C ASN A 63 -5.64 -13.04 5.62
N PHE A 64 -6.17 -13.21 6.83
CA PHE A 64 -5.38 -13.09 8.07
C PHE A 64 -4.44 -14.27 8.32
N SER A 65 -4.73 -15.47 7.78
CA SER A 65 -3.88 -16.65 7.93
C SER A 65 -2.64 -16.56 7.02
N THR A 66 -2.83 -16.21 5.75
CA THR A 66 -1.73 -16.10 4.77
C THR A 66 -1.11 -14.71 4.71
N HIS A 67 -1.69 -13.73 5.41
CA HIS A 67 -1.34 -12.31 5.31
C HIS A 67 -1.46 -11.76 3.88
N ALA A 68 -2.31 -12.38 3.05
CA ALA A 68 -2.61 -11.86 1.72
C ALA A 68 -3.31 -10.51 1.86
N TRP A 69 -3.03 -9.61 0.92
CA TRP A 69 -3.52 -8.26 1.00
C TRP A 69 -3.77 -7.62 -0.36
N ALA A 70 -4.64 -6.62 -0.37
CA ALA A 70 -4.97 -5.83 -1.54
C ALA A 70 -4.79 -4.34 -1.24
N ALA A 71 -4.28 -3.61 -2.22
CA ALA A 71 -4.27 -2.15 -2.22
C ALA A 71 -5.21 -1.64 -3.31
N GLU A 72 -6.06 -0.71 -2.95
CA GLU A 72 -6.99 -0.03 -3.84
C GLU A 72 -6.58 1.43 -3.92
N PHE A 73 -6.46 1.92 -5.14
CA PHE A 73 -6.05 3.27 -5.43
C PHE A 73 -7.14 3.93 -6.26
N THR A 74 -7.66 5.05 -5.77
CA THR A 74 -8.68 5.84 -6.48
C THR A 74 -8.09 7.20 -6.80
N MET A 75 -8.20 7.58 -8.08
CA MET A 75 -7.84 8.90 -8.58
C MET A 75 -9.10 9.57 -9.10
N LYS A 76 -9.33 10.82 -8.68
CA LYS A 76 -10.39 11.71 -9.18
C LYS A 76 -9.79 12.98 -9.77
#